data_AF-A0A6P8HUP8-F1
#
_entry.id   AF-A0A6P8HUP8-F1
#
_cell.length_a   1.000
_cell.length_b   1.000
_cell.length_c   1.000
_cell.angle_alpha   90.00
_cell.angle_beta   90.00
_cell.angle_gamma   90.00
#
_symmetry.space_group_name_H-M   'P 1'
#
loop_
_entity.id
_entity.type
_entity.pdbx_description
1 polymer ?
#
loop_
_entity_poly.entity_id
_entity_poly.type
_entity_poly.pdbx_seq_one_letter_code
_entity_poly.pdbx_strand_id
1 'polypeptide(L)'
;MFPVPQLPKTSYTMSVKLGEVLTPDTNLHVQIFGEKGETSKIMLRPVGTSFNRFEKGRTYKFTVETVDIGKIQRLRIGHDARGPGKGIFVEEVDVLPSDGERATFPCSCWLSEDKADSKIERDVLPGKPKPPRPNVSYHLAIKTADVPNAGTDANVYFQLIGDEAETEKIQLRQGGKSEKRFERGRTDKFIVETVDVGP
;
A
#
# COMPACT_ATOMS: atom_id res chain seq x y z
N MET A 1 5.30 -40.40 25.13
CA MET A 1 5.09 -39.19 24.31
C MET A 1 6.46 -38.55 24.13
N PHE A 2 7.03 -38.58 22.93
CA PHE A 2 8.33 -37.95 22.67
C PHE A 2 8.14 -36.44 22.49
N PRO A 3 9.01 -35.58 23.04
CA PRO A 3 8.93 -34.14 22.81
C PRO A 3 9.15 -33.85 21.33
N VAL A 4 8.25 -33.06 20.73
CA VAL A 4 8.45 -32.52 19.38
C VAL A 4 9.67 -31.59 19.44
N PRO A 5 10.72 -31.81 18.62
CA PRO A 5 11.86 -30.91 18.59
C PRO A 5 11.41 -29.49 18.25
N GLN A 6 11.64 -28.54 19.15
CA GLN A 6 11.40 -27.13 18.83
C GLN A 6 12.49 -26.67 17.87
N LEU A 7 12.11 -26.01 16.78
CA LEU A 7 13.07 -25.36 15.89
C LEU A 7 13.88 -24.34 16.70
N PRO A 8 15.19 -24.20 16.42
CA PRO A 8 16.01 -23.18 17.05
C PRO A 8 15.39 -21.80 16.80
N LYS A 9 15.51 -20.89 17.78
CA LYS A 9 15.04 -19.51 17.63
C LYS A 9 16.17 -18.63 17.11
N THR A 10 15.82 -17.65 16.30
CA THR A 10 16.71 -16.59 15.81
C THR A 10 16.00 -15.24 15.87
N SER A 11 16.76 -14.15 15.85
CA SER A 11 16.24 -12.79 15.89
C SER A 11 16.06 -12.24 14.48
N TYR A 12 14.94 -11.57 14.23
CA TYR A 12 14.66 -10.90 12.96
C TYR A 12 14.46 -9.42 13.21
N THR A 13 15.18 -8.59 12.47
CA THR A 13 14.89 -7.15 12.36
C THR A 13 14.06 -6.91 11.11
N MET A 14 12.87 -6.35 11.30
CA MET A 14 11.95 -6.01 10.23
C MET A 14 11.78 -4.50 10.12
N SER A 15 11.68 -3.97 8.90
CA SER A 15 11.24 -2.60 8.64
C SER A 15 10.01 -2.62 7.75
N VAL A 16 8.95 -1.89 8.12
CA VAL A 16 7.71 -1.76 7.34
C VAL A 16 7.55 -0.30 6.96
N LYS A 17 7.56 -0.01 5.66
CA LYS A 17 7.32 1.34 5.11
C LYS A 17 5.87 1.46 4.69
N LEU A 18 5.18 2.45 5.24
CA LEU A 18 3.77 2.73 4.95
C LEU A 18 3.64 3.93 4.02
N GLY A 19 2.66 3.85 3.12
CA GLY A 19 2.18 4.99 2.34
C GLY A 19 1.01 5.65 3.07
N GLU A 20 -0.18 5.63 2.46
CA GLU A 20 -1.41 6.13 3.07
C GLU A 20 -1.90 5.23 4.23
N VAL A 21 -2.42 5.85 5.30
CA VAL A 21 -2.93 5.15 6.49
C VAL A 21 -4.33 5.68 6.81
N LEU A 22 -5.36 4.89 6.56
CA LEU A 22 -6.76 5.24 6.86
C LEU A 22 -7.21 4.73 8.23
N THR A 23 -6.51 3.73 8.79
CA THR A 23 -6.84 3.17 10.11
C THR A 23 -5.59 3.12 11.01
N PRO A 24 -5.21 4.26 11.62
CA PRO A 24 -3.95 4.38 12.35
C PRO A 24 -3.87 3.56 13.65
N ASP A 25 -5.02 3.22 14.23
CA ASP A 25 -5.14 2.45 15.47
C ASP A 25 -5.21 0.91 15.25
N THR A 26 -5.10 0.43 14.01
CA THR A 26 -5.15 -1.02 13.73
C THR A 26 -3.85 -1.71 14.14
N ASN A 27 -3.89 -3.03 14.25
CA ASN A 27 -2.67 -3.84 14.31
C ASN A 27 -2.31 -4.29 12.90
N LEU A 28 -1.04 -4.11 12.53
CA LEU A 28 -0.47 -4.85 11.42
C LEU A 28 -0.02 -6.21 11.93
N HIS A 29 -0.10 -7.21 11.07
CA HIS A 29 0.47 -8.52 11.36
C HIS A 29 1.24 -9.05 10.18
N VAL A 30 2.29 -9.82 10.48
CA VAL A 30 3.08 -10.52 9.46
C VAL A 30 3.24 -11.99 9.79
N GLN A 31 3.46 -12.79 8.75
CA GLN A 31 3.89 -14.19 8.88
C GLN A 31 4.98 -14.44 7.84
N ILE A 32 6.11 -15.01 8.25
CA ILE A 32 7.27 -15.20 7.38
C ILE A 32 7.40 -16.69 7.07
N PHE A 33 7.61 -17.03 5.81
CA PHE A 33 7.74 -18.40 5.32
C PHE A 33 9.12 -18.57 4.69
N GLY A 34 9.79 -19.67 5.03
CA GLY A 34 11.10 -20.03 4.53
C GLY A 34 11.28 -21.53 4.36
N GLU A 35 12.49 -21.93 3.98
CA GLU A 35 12.84 -23.32 3.66
C GLU A 35 12.58 -24.33 4.79
N LYS A 36 12.73 -23.91 6.05
CA LYS A 36 12.57 -24.78 7.23
C LYS A 36 11.16 -24.73 7.83
N GLY A 37 10.26 -23.90 7.29
CA GLY A 37 8.90 -23.74 7.79
C GLY A 37 8.43 -22.28 7.83
N GLU A 38 7.52 -21.98 8.73
CA GLU A 38 6.90 -20.66 8.88
C GLU A 38 6.90 -20.18 10.33
N THR A 39 6.89 -18.86 10.50
CA THR A 39 6.66 -18.26 11.81
C THR A 39 5.18 -18.35 12.17
N SER A 40 4.86 -18.20 13.46
CA SER A 40 3.52 -17.76 13.87
C SER A 40 3.21 -16.37 13.30
N LYS A 41 1.94 -15.96 13.33
CA LYS A 41 1.55 -14.57 13.04
C LYS A 41 2.13 -13.63 14.10
N ILE A 42 2.93 -12.66 13.68
CA ILE A 42 3.63 -11.68 14.51
C ILE A 42 2.85 -10.37 14.42
N MET A 43 2.36 -9.90 15.58
CA MET A 43 1.65 -8.62 15.68
C MET A 43 2.64 -7.47 15.79
N LEU A 44 2.49 -6.49 14.90
CA LEU A 44 3.32 -5.30 14.81
C LEU A 44 2.53 -4.13 15.37
N ARG A 45 2.98 -3.63 16.51
CA ARG A 45 2.42 -2.44 17.15
C ARG A 45 3.46 -1.34 17.15
N PRO A 46 3.13 -0.15 16.64
CA PRO A 46 4.07 0.95 16.58
C PRO A 46 4.41 1.40 18.01
N VAL A 47 5.69 1.32 18.37
CA VAL A 47 6.20 1.78 19.67
C VAL A 47 6.97 3.07 19.46
N GLY A 48 6.77 4.06 20.33
CA GLY A 48 7.53 5.31 20.32
C GLY A 48 7.04 6.36 19.32
N THR A 49 5.80 6.23 18.82
CA THR A 49 5.09 7.30 18.10
C THR A 49 4.16 8.06 19.03
N SER A 50 3.73 9.25 18.63
CA SER A 50 2.65 9.94 19.34
C SER A 50 1.41 9.03 19.35
N PHE A 51 1.00 8.61 20.54
CA PHE A 51 -0.15 7.71 20.78
C PHE A 51 -0.01 6.25 20.32
N ASN A 52 1.19 5.77 19.99
CA ASN A 52 1.40 4.39 19.50
C ASN A 52 0.50 4.05 18.30
N ARG A 53 0.51 4.93 17.29
CA ARG A 53 -0.28 4.81 16.05
C ARG A 53 0.60 4.67 14.81
N PHE A 54 0.00 4.10 13.77
CA PHE A 54 0.56 4.13 12.42
C PHE A 54 0.32 5.49 11.78
N GLU A 55 1.33 5.99 11.08
CA GLU A 55 1.37 7.31 10.47
C GLU A 55 1.71 7.19 8.98
N LYS A 56 1.08 8.02 8.17
CA LYS A 56 1.31 8.09 6.73
C LYS A 56 2.78 8.36 6.40
N GLY A 57 3.33 7.63 5.43
CA GLY A 57 4.69 7.84 4.91
C GLY A 57 5.81 7.37 5.84
N ARG A 58 5.49 6.80 7.01
CA ARG A 58 6.48 6.46 8.04
C ARG A 58 7.00 5.03 7.88
N THR A 59 8.27 4.84 8.24
CA THR A 59 8.89 3.51 8.36
C THR A 59 8.95 3.09 9.83
N TYR A 60 8.51 1.87 10.12
CA TYR A 60 8.51 1.28 11.44
C TYR A 60 9.50 0.12 11.51
N LYS A 61 10.33 0.09 12.55
CA LYS A 61 11.30 -0.99 12.78
C LYS A 61 10.88 -1.84 13.96
N PHE A 62 10.99 -3.15 13.80
CA PHE A 62 10.62 -4.15 14.80
C PHE A 62 11.75 -5.17 14.93
N THR A 63 12.01 -5.63 16.13
CA THR A 63 12.89 -6.77 16.37
C THR A 63 12.08 -7.85 17.07
N VAL A 64 12.11 -9.07 16.53
CA VAL A 64 11.31 -10.20 17.01
C VAL A 64 12.17 -11.46 17.06
N GLU A 65 12.07 -12.19 18.17
CA GLU A 65 12.64 -13.52 18.29
C GLU A 65 11.58 -14.57 17.94
N THR A 66 11.87 -15.43 16.99
CA THR A 66 10.96 -16.50 16.55
C THR A 66 11.76 -17.66 15.95
N VAL A 67 11.08 -18.68 15.44
CA VAL A 67 11.70 -19.86 14.83
C VAL A 67 12.62 -19.49 13.67
N ASP A 68 13.76 -20.17 13.56
CA ASP A 68 14.63 -20.15 12.38
C ASP A 68 13.90 -20.85 11.22
N ILE A 69 13.43 -20.04 10.27
CA ILE A 69 12.73 -20.51 9.07
C ILE A 69 13.69 -20.80 7.90
N GLY A 70 15.00 -20.67 8.10
CA GLY A 70 15.99 -20.75 7.02
C GLY A 70 15.87 -19.60 6.03
N LYS A 71 16.21 -19.85 4.76
CA LYS A 71 16.12 -18.83 3.72
C LYS A 71 14.69 -18.37 3.54
N ILE A 72 14.48 -17.06 3.60
CA ILE A 72 13.17 -16.41 3.45
C ILE A 72 12.68 -16.57 2.01
N GLN A 73 11.43 -17.02 1.83
CA GLN A 73 10.81 -17.28 0.53
C GLN A 73 9.54 -16.49 0.26
N ARG A 74 8.77 -16.16 1.31
CA ARG A 74 7.49 -15.45 1.20
C ARG A 74 7.16 -14.74 2.51
N LEU A 75 6.49 -13.61 2.40
CA LEU A 75 5.94 -12.87 3.54
C LEU A 75 4.44 -12.73 3.34
N ARG A 76 3.68 -12.92 4.41
CA ARG A 76 2.28 -12.52 4.49
C ARG A 76 2.16 -11.29 5.35
N ILE A 77 1.45 -10.26 4.89
CA ILE A 77 1.16 -9.04 5.65
C ILE A 77 -0.34 -8.73 5.62
N GLY A 78 -0.90 -8.25 6.73
CA GLY A 78 -2.29 -7.86 6.82
C GLY A 78 -2.60 -6.96 8.01
N HIS A 79 -3.88 -6.65 8.21
CA HIS A 79 -4.37 -5.95 9.40
C HIS A 79 -5.71 -6.47 9.92
N ASP A 80 -6.06 -6.06 11.14
CA ASP A 80 -7.28 -6.51 11.83
C ASP A 80 -8.51 -5.61 11.57
N ALA A 81 -8.31 -4.38 11.08
CA ALA A 81 -9.43 -3.50 10.76
C ALA A 81 -10.37 -4.08 9.68
N ARG A 82 -11.68 -3.77 9.78
CA ARG A 82 -12.75 -4.18 8.84
C ARG A 82 -13.74 -3.04 8.61
N GLY A 83 -14.36 -3.04 7.44
CA GLY A 83 -15.43 -2.12 7.05
C GLY A 83 -14.97 -0.94 6.19
N PRO A 84 -15.93 -0.16 5.67
CA PRO A 84 -15.67 0.94 4.75
C PRO A 84 -14.76 2.02 5.35
N GLY A 85 -13.94 2.65 4.50
CA GLY A 85 -13.02 3.71 4.88
C GLY A 85 -11.82 3.23 5.70
N LYS A 86 -11.58 1.92 5.76
CA LYS A 86 -10.46 1.33 6.51
C LYS A 86 -9.42 0.75 5.58
N GLY A 87 -8.17 0.90 5.98
CA GLY A 87 -7.06 0.33 5.24
C GLY A 87 -5.71 0.97 5.51
N ILE A 88 -4.67 0.28 5.07
CA ILE A 88 -3.28 0.73 5.11
C ILE A 88 -2.64 0.37 3.78
N PHE A 89 -1.95 1.34 3.17
CA PHE A 89 -1.08 1.08 2.03
C PHE A 89 0.31 0.70 2.52
N VAL A 90 0.78 -0.48 2.15
CA VAL A 90 2.14 -0.95 2.47
C VAL A 90 3.00 -0.76 1.23
N GLU A 91 4.04 0.06 1.36
CA GLU A 91 4.98 0.29 0.26
C GLU A 91 5.97 -0.87 0.16
N GLU A 92 6.64 -1.18 1.27
CA GLU A 92 7.75 -2.13 1.31
C GLU A 92 7.92 -2.74 2.70
N VAL A 93 8.35 -4.00 2.74
CA VAL A 93 8.80 -4.67 3.96
C VAL A 93 10.21 -5.21 3.76
N ASP A 94 11.11 -4.92 4.69
CA ASP A 94 12.42 -5.54 4.78
C ASP A 94 12.45 -6.50 5.96
N VAL A 95 13.02 -7.69 5.78
CA VAL A 95 13.26 -8.66 6.84
C VAL A 95 14.73 -9.06 6.83
N LEU A 96 15.41 -8.92 7.97
CA LEU A 96 16.80 -9.31 8.16
C LEU A 96 16.92 -10.26 9.37
N PRO A 97 17.16 -11.56 9.15
CA PRO A 97 17.57 -12.48 10.21
C PRO A 97 18.95 -12.09 10.77
N SER A 98 19.24 -12.37 12.04
CA SER A 98 20.52 -12.05 12.67
C SER A 98 21.72 -12.77 12.05
N ASP A 99 21.48 -13.94 11.49
CA ASP A 99 22.47 -14.87 10.92
C ASP A 99 22.20 -15.19 9.44
N GLY A 100 21.39 -14.36 8.76
CA GLY A 100 20.95 -14.61 7.39
C GLY A 100 21.02 -13.39 6.48
N GLU A 101 20.54 -13.57 5.26
CA GLU A 101 20.47 -12.51 4.26
C GLU A 101 19.19 -11.69 4.39
N ARG A 102 19.29 -10.39 4.08
CA ARG A 102 18.13 -9.50 3.97
C ARG A 102 17.24 -9.96 2.82
N ALA A 103 15.94 -10.09 3.10
CA ALA A 103 14.90 -10.20 2.09
C ALA A 103 14.09 -8.90 2.05
N THR A 104 13.97 -8.32 0.86
CA THR A 104 13.15 -7.12 0.62
C THR A 104 11.90 -7.52 -0.15
N PHE A 105 10.75 -6.98 0.27
CA PHE A 105 9.44 -7.28 -0.26
C PHE A 105 8.79 -5.97 -0.74
N PRO A 106 8.88 -5.64 -2.03
CA PRO A 106 8.13 -4.52 -2.60
C PRO A 106 6.65 -4.89 -2.62
N CYS A 107 5.86 -4.37 -1.68
CA CYS A 107 4.44 -4.68 -1.55
C CYS A 107 3.60 -3.83 -2.50
N SER A 108 3.76 -2.50 -2.41
CA SER A 108 3.00 -1.49 -3.18
C SER A 108 1.50 -1.83 -3.28
N CYS A 109 0.89 -2.24 -2.17
CA CYS A 109 -0.47 -2.77 -2.16
C CYS A 109 -1.33 -2.17 -1.05
N TRP A 110 -2.59 -1.94 -1.39
CA TRP A 110 -3.63 -1.66 -0.42
C TRP A 110 -4.02 -2.92 0.34
N LEU A 111 -4.06 -2.80 1.67
CA LEU A 111 -4.74 -3.71 2.58
C LEU A 111 -6.04 -3.04 2.99
N SER A 112 -7.15 -3.37 2.32
CA SER A 112 -8.44 -2.71 2.49
C SER A 112 -9.54 -3.51 1.80
N GLU A 113 -10.77 -3.45 2.31
CA GLU A 113 -11.94 -4.09 1.69
C GLU A 113 -12.56 -3.25 0.56
N ASP A 114 -12.32 -1.94 0.54
CA ASP A 114 -12.92 -0.97 -0.39
C ASP A 114 -11.92 -0.24 -1.30
N LYS A 115 -10.65 -0.65 -1.29
CA LYS A 115 -9.58 -0.18 -2.19
C LYS A 115 -8.94 -1.33 -2.97
N ALA A 116 -8.44 -1.02 -4.17
CA ALA A 116 -7.76 -1.94 -5.08
C ALA A 116 -8.56 -3.25 -5.27
N ASP A 117 -7.95 -4.42 -5.04
CA ASP A 117 -8.60 -5.73 -5.16
C ASP A 117 -9.28 -6.23 -3.89
N SER A 118 -9.67 -5.33 -2.98
CA SER A 118 -10.53 -5.62 -1.83
C SER A 118 -9.99 -6.68 -0.87
N LYS A 119 -8.66 -6.78 -0.71
CA LYS A 119 -8.03 -7.70 0.25
C LYS A 119 -7.26 -6.93 1.32
N ILE A 120 -7.43 -7.38 2.55
CA ILE A 120 -6.79 -6.88 3.78
C ILE A 120 -5.56 -7.69 4.22
N GLU A 121 -5.24 -8.77 3.50
CA GLU A 121 -4.08 -9.63 3.74
C GLU A 121 -3.49 -10.07 2.39
N ARG A 122 -2.16 -10.15 2.30
CA ARG A 122 -1.42 -10.49 1.09
C ARG A 122 -0.21 -11.36 1.35
N ASP A 123 0.00 -12.31 0.46
CA ASP A 123 1.27 -12.98 0.26
C ASP A 123 2.10 -12.19 -0.76
N VAL A 124 3.34 -11.88 -0.39
CA VAL A 124 4.33 -11.17 -1.22
C VAL A 124 5.63 -11.95 -1.27
N LEU A 125 6.30 -11.90 -2.42
CA LEU A 125 7.55 -12.61 -2.67
C LEU A 125 8.73 -11.64 -2.54
N PRO A 126 9.92 -12.13 -2.15
CA PRO A 126 11.13 -11.32 -2.16
C PRO A 126 11.40 -10.78 -3.56
N GLY A 127 11.82 -9.53 -3.63
CA GLY A 127 12.09 -8.85 -4.89
C GLY A 127 13.02 -7.67 -4.68
N LYS A 128 13.54 -7.14 -5.79
CA LYS A 128 14.24 -5.85 -5.74
C LYS A 128 13.22 -4.75 -5.50
N PRO A 129 13.49 -3.74 -4.63
CA PRO A 129 12.72 -2.52 -4.59
C PRO A 129 12.51 -2.04 -6.03
N LYS A 130 11.26 -1.91 -6.45
CA LYS A 130 11.02 -1.18 -7.69
C LYS A 130 11.44 0.26 -7.39
N PRO A 131 12.34 0.87 -8.19
CA PRO A 131 12.58 2.29 -8.03
C PRO A 131 11.24 3.02 -8.05
N PRO A 132 11.04 4.08 -7.25
CA PRO A 132 9.81 4.85 -7.31
C PRO A 132 9.56 5.19 -8.78
N ARG A 133 8.43 4.72 -9.31
CA ARG A 133 8.06 5.00 -10.69
C ARG A 133 8.03 6.52 -10.82
N PRO A 134 8.71 7.10 -11.81
CA PRO A 134 8.68 8.54 -11.98
C PRO A 134 7.24 8.99 -12.16
N ASN A 135 6.90 10.16 -11.63
CA ASN A 135 5.67 10.79 -12.03
C ASN A 135 5.80 11.16 -13.51
N VAL A 136 4.73 10.91 -14.27
CA VAL A 136 4.60 11.34 -15.66
C VAL A 136 3.38 12.26 -15.78
N SER A 137 3.44 13.16 -16.75
CA SER A 137 2.36 14.12 -17.02
C SER A 137 1.34 13.50 -17.97
N TYR A 138 0.19 13.10 -17.44
CA TYR A 138 -0.96 12.69 -18.25
C TYR A 138 -1.74 13.92 -18.73
N HIS A 139 -2.00 13.99 -20.04
CA HIS A 139 -2.82 15.02 -20.66
C HIS A 139 -4.23 14.50 -20.87
N LEU A 140 -5.17 14.97 -20.06
CA LEU A 140 -6.57 14.57 -20.10
C LEU A 140 -7.36 15.61 -20.90
N ALA A 141 -8.26 15.15 -21.77
CA ALA A 141 -9.27 15.96 -22.41
C ALA A 141 -10.64 15.37 -22.10
N ILE A 142 -11.47 16.11 -21.37
CA ILE A 142 -12.79 15.67 -20.95
C ILE A 142 -13.82 16.54 -21.65
N LYS A 143 -14.72 15.90 -22.39
CA LYS A 143 -15.81 16.59 -23.08
C LYS A 143 -17.12 16.33 -22.36
N THR A 144 -17.73 17.39 -21.86
CA THR A 144 -19.10 17.35 -21.37
C THR A 144 -20.05 17.32 -22.56
N ALA A 145 -21.08 16.47 -22.50
CA ALA A 145 -22.06 16.34 -23.58
C ALA A 145 -22.78 17.67 -23.89
N ASP A 146 -23.19 17.85 -25.14
CA ASP A 146 -23.97 19.00 -25.58
C ASP A 146 -25.48 18.69 -25.52
N VAL A 147 -25.97 18.40 -24.32
CA VAL A 147 -27.40 18.20 -24.05
C VAL A 147 -27.83 19.02 -22.83
N PRO A 148 -29.12 19.40 -22.71
CA PRO A 148 -29.62 20.13 -21.55
C PRO A 148 -29.22 19.45 -20.23
N ASN A 149 -28.77 20.25 -19.24
CA ASN A 149 -28.35 19.81 -17.91
C ASN A 149 -27.14 18.85 -17.85
N ALA A 150 -26.32 18.78 -18.90
CA ALA A 150 -25.10 17.97 -18.89
C ALA A 150 -23.95 18.55 -18.05
N GLY A 151 -24.00 19.85 -17.71
CA GLY A 151 -22.96 20.52 -16.92
C GLY A 151 -23.02 20.15 -15.43
N THR A 152 -21.90 20.32 -14.73
CA THR A 152 -21.83 20.08 -13.27
C THR A 152 -20.94 21.08 -12.55
N ASP A 153 -21.34 21.44 -11.33
CA ASP A 153 -20.55 22.19 -10.35
C ASP A 153 -19.96 21.29 -9.25
N ALA A 154 -20.20 19.97 -9.33
CA ALA A 154 -19.68 19.00 -8.38
C ALA A 154 -18.16 18.81 -8.50
N ASN A 155 -17.56 18.24 -7.46
CA ASN A 155 -16.18 17.80 -7.51
C ASN A 155 -16.06 16.59 -8.45
N VAL A 156 -15.31 16.75 -9.53
CA VAL A 156 -15.01 15.65 -10.47
C VAL A 156 -13.67 15.02 -10.09
N TYR A 157 -13.63 13.69 -10.06
CA TYR A 157 -12.43 12.89 -9.78
C TYR A 157 -12.19 11.92 -10.92
N PHE A 158 -10.94 11.52 -11.13
CA PHE A 158 -10.58 10.45 -12.04
C PHE A 158 -9.51 9.55 -11.42
N GLN A 159 -9.30 8.37 -12.00
CA GLN A 159 -8.31 7.39 -11.59
C GLN A 159 -7.74 6.74 -12.85
N LEU A 160 -6.42 6.58 -12.92
CA LEU A 160 -5.78 5.82 -14.00
C LEU A 160 -5.47 4.42 -13.49
N ILE A 161 -5.79 3.44 -14.32
CA ILE A 161 -5.51 2.03 -14.10
C ILE A 161 -4.79 1.57 -15.37
N GLY A 162 -3.52 1.22 -15.23
CA GLY A 162 -2.75 0.59 -16.31
C GLY A 162 -2.35 -0.84 -15.90
N ASP A 163 -1.68 -1.54 -16.79
CA ASP A 163 -1.18 -2.90 -16.54
C ASP A 163 -0.11 -2.99 -15.44
N GLU A 164 0.47 -1.84 -15.08
CA GLU A 164 1.65 -1.76 -14.25
C GLU A 164 1.45 -1.04 -12.90
N ALA A 165 0.43 -0.18 -12.78
CA ALA A 165 0.00 0.43 -11.52
C ALA A 165 -1.43 1.01 -11.60
N GLU A 166 -1.91 1.53 -10.48
CA GLU A 166 -3.17 2.28 -10.37
C GLU A 166 -2.91 3.56 -9.56
N THR A 167 -3.46 4.68 -9.98
CA THR A 167 -3.39 5.94 -9.21
C THR A 167 -4.41 5.93 -8.09
N GLU A 168 -4.26 6.81 -7.10
CA GLU A 168 -5.40 7.19 -6.25
C GLU A 168 -6.48 7.92 -7.06
N LYS A 169 -7.63 8.20 -6.43
CA LYS A 169 -8.61 9.14 -6.97
C LYS A 169 -8.03 10.56 -6.96
N ILE A 170 -7.85 11.13 -8.14
CA ILE A 170 -7.28 12.47 -8.31
C ILE A 170 -8.42 13.44 -8.63
N GLN A 171 -8.54 14.50 -7.85
CA GLN A 171 -9.53 15.55 -8.10
C GLN A 171 -9.10 16.45 -9.26
N LEU A 172 -9.98 16.59 -10.24
CA LEU A 172 -9.79 17.52 -11.35
C LEU A 172 -10.17 18.93 -10.88
N ARG A 173 -9.16 19.68 -10.44
CA ARG A 173 -9.36 21.03 -9.88
C ARG A 173 -9.98 21.96 -10.93
N GLN A 174 -10.91 22.81 -10.51
CA GLN A 174 -11.33 23.97 -11.28
C GLN A 174 -10.18 25.01 -11.29
N GLY A 175 -9.90 25.61 -12.45
CA GLY A 175 -8.82 26.59 -12.58
C GLY A 175 -9.28 27.97 -12.09
N GLY A 176 -8.58 28.54 -11.10
CA GLY A 176 -8.90 29.88 -10.58
C GLY A 176 -10.34 30.04 -10.10
N LYS A 177 -10.69 31.23 -9.59
CA LYS A 177 -12.07 31.52 -9.13
C LYS A 177 -13.06 31.79 -10.28
N SER A 178 -12.62 31.77 -11.53
CA SER A 178 -13.39 32.25 -12.69
C SER A 178 -13.59 31.25 -13.83
N GLU A 179 -12.92 30.09 -13.86
CA GLU A 179 -13.17 29.08 -14.91
C GLU A 179 -14.19 28.04 -14.45
N LYS A 180 -15.45 28.20 -14.89
CA LYS A 180 -16.46 27.15 -14.79
C LYS A 180 -16.13 26.00 -15.74
N ARG A 181 -15.49 24.95 -15.23
CA ARG A 181 -15.18 23.71 -15.96
C ARG A 181 -16.38 22.77 -15.99
N PHE A 182 -16.35 21.79 -16.88
CA PHE A 182 -17.39 20.78 -17.06
C PHE A 182 -18.75 21.36 -17.49
N GLU A 183 -18.73 22.49 -18.20
CA GLU A 183 -19.93 23.11 -18.77
C GLU A 183 -20.43 22.36 -20.01
N ARG A 184 -21.73 22.43 -20.28
CA ARG A 184 -22.36 21.79 -21.45
C ARG A 184 -21.58 22.07 -22.74
N GLY A 185 -21.26 21.02 -23.50
CA GLY A 185 -20.55 21.11 -24.78
C GLY A 185 -19.07 21.51 -24.68
N ARG A 186 -18.55 21.82 -23.48
CA ARG A 186 -17.16 22.22 -23.27
C ARG A 186 -16.24 21.00 -23.29
N THR A 187 -15.04 21.19 -23.84
CA THR A 187 -13.92 20.28 -23.62
C THR A 187 -12.91 20.95 -22.69
N ASP A 188 -12.68 20.35 -21.54
CA ASP A 188 -11.73 20.80 -20.53
C ASP A 188 -10.46 19.94 -20.59
N LYS A 189 -9.31 20.60 -20.53
CA LYS A 189 -8.00 19.94 -20.55
C LYS A 189 -7.32 20.03 -19.20
N PHE A 190 -6.74 18.93 -18.75
CA PHE A 190 -6.00 18.83 -17.49
C PHE A 190 -4.64 18.20 -17.74
N ILE A 191 -3.64 18.69 -17.02
CA ILE A 191 -2.34 18.03 -16.90
C ILE A 191 -2.28 17.48 -15.49
N VAL A 192 -2.03 16.18 -15.38
CA VAL A 192 -1.96 15.50 -14.10
C VAL A 192 -0.62 14.80 -13.98
N GLU A 193 0.17 15.22 -13.02
CA GLU A 193 1.41 14.56 -12.64
C GLU A 193 1.11 13.49 -11.60
N THR A 194 1.30 12.24 -11.99
CA THR A 194 1.05 11.09 -11.11
C THR A 194 1.92 9.92 -11.54
N VAL A 195 1.89 8.83 -10.75
CA VAL A 195 2.67 7.62 -11.02
C VAL A 195 2.40 7.10 -12.43
N ASP A 196 3.46 6.68 -13.13
CA ASP A 196 3.32 5.98 -14.40
C ASP A 196 2.59 4.64 -14.19
N VAL A 197 1.37 4.54 -14.70
CA VAL A 197 0.54 3.34 -14.58
C VAL A 197 0.81 2.29 -15.65
N GLY A 198 1.65 2.58 -16.64
CA GLY A 198 1.82 1.75 -17.84
C GLY A 198 0.72 1.99 -18.89
N PRO A 199 0.77 1.24 -20.01
CA PRO A 199 -0.22 1.28 -21.08
C PRO A 199 -1.68 1.00 -20.67
#